data_AF-A0A0G0JET4-F1
#
_entry.id   AF-A0A0G0JET4-F1
#
_cell.length_a   1.000
_cell.length_b   1.000
_cell.length_c   1.000
_cell.angle_alpha   90.00
_cell.angle_beta   90.00
_cell.angle_gamma   90.00
#
_symmetry.space_group_name_H-M   'P 1'
#
loop_
_entity.id
_entity.type
_entity.pdbx_description
1 polymer ?
#
loop_
_entity_poly.entity_id
_entity_poly.type
_entity_poly.pdbx_seq_one_letter_code
_entity_poly.pdbx_strand_id
1 'polypeptide(L)' 'MLSIERTKELLNDCSVADKEAEDIRDNFRMLAEIIFEKWQTEREKIKNKGVQSI' A
#
# COMPACT_ATOMS: atom_id res chain seq x y z
N MET A 1 7.52 3.68 8.66
CA MET A 1 8.02 3.19 7.35
C MET A 1 8.90 1.98 7.58
N LEU A 2 8.96 1.04 6.64
CA LEU A 2 9.91 -0.09 6.72
C LEU A 2 11.35 0.44 6.67
N SER A 3 12.29 -0.24 7.32
CA SER A 3 13.71 0.06 7.15
C SER A 3 14.20 -0.42 5.77
N ILE A 4 15.35 0.06 5.34
CA ILE A 4 15.98 -0.38 4.08
C ILE A 4 16.37 -1.85 4.16
N GLU A 5 16.96 -2.27 5.27
CA GLU A 5 17.36 -3.67 5.53
C GLU A 5 16.14 -4.59 5.46
N ARG A 6 15.05 -4.21 6.13
CA ARG A 6 13.81 -4.99 6.09
C ARG A 6 13.21 -5.04 4.70
N THR A 7 13.36 -3.98 3.91
CA THR A 7 12.89 -3.96 2.52
C THR A 7 13.69 -4.94 1.66
N LYS A 8 15.03 -4.95 1.79
CA LYS A 8 15.91 -5.90 1.08
C LYS A 8 15.62 -7.36 1.44
N GLU A 9 15.38 -7.65 2.71
CA GLU A 9 14.95 -8.98 3.16
C GLU A 9 13.63 -9.42 2.49
N LEU A 10 12.67 -8.51 2.37
CA LEU A 10 11.38 -8.78 1.72
C LEU A 10 11.50 -8.94 0.21
N LEU A 11 12.45 -8.24 -0.41
CA LEU A 11 12.80 -8.42 -1.82
C LEU A 11 13.58 -9.72 -2.06
N ASN A 12 14.02 -10.39 -1.00
CA ASN A 12 14.91 -11.55 -1.06
C ASN A 12 16.18 -11.28 -1.88
N ASP A 13 16.65 -10.03 -1.86
CA ASP A 13 17.83 -9.56 -2.57
C ASP A 13 18.57 -8.51 -1.74
N CYS A 14 19.64 -8.96 -1.06
CA CYS A 14 20.49 -8.11 -0.25
C CYS A 14 21.49 -7.28 -1.07
N SER A 15 21.60 -7.51 -2.39
CA SER A 15 22.53 -6.81 -3.28
C SER A 15 21.96 -5.50 -3.84
N VAL A 16 20.64 -5.31 -3.73
CA VAL A 16 19.95 -4.07 -4.12
C VAL A 16 20.60 -2.87 -3.42
N ALA A 17 20.84 -1.79 -4.17
CA ALA A 17 21.37 -0.56 -3.62
C ALA A 17 20.37 0.05 -2.61
N ASP A 18 20.87 0.67 -1.54
CA ASP A 18 19.99 1.28 -0.52
C ASP A 18 18.98 2.24 -1.12
N LYS A 19 19.41 3.02 -2.12
CA LYS A 19 18.55 3.99 -2.81
C LYS A 19 17.44 3.32 -3.61
N GLU A 20 17.73 2.21 -4.25
CA GLU A 20 16.74 1.44 -5.01
C GLU A 20 15.73 0.78 -4.07
N ALA A 21 16.19 0.20 -2.96
CA ALA A 21 15.31 -0.33 -1.92
C ALA A 21 14.42 0.77 -1.29
N GLU A 22 14.96 1.97 -1.11
CA GLU A 22 14.19 3.15 -0.65
C GLU A 22 13.07 3.49 -1.64
N ASP A 23 13.41 3.64 -2.93
CA ASP A 23 12.45 4.02 -3.96
C ASP A 23 11.36 2.97 -4.13
N ILE A 24 11.72 1.68 -4.05
CA ILE A 24 10.75 0.56 -4.04
C ILE A 24 9.82 0.71 -2.83
N ARG A 25 10.34 0.83 -1.61
CA ARG A 25 9.55 0.94 -0.38
C ARG A 25 8.54 2.09 -0.46
N ASP A 26 8.99 3.25 -0.93
CA ASP A 26 8.18 4.46 -0.94
C ASP A 26 7.09 4.39 -2.01
N ASN A 27 7.41 3.87 -3.19
CA ASN A 27 6.41 3.63 -4.25
C ASN A 27 5.38 2.58 -3.85
N PHE A 28 5.78 1.50 -3.17
CA PHE A 28 4.84 0.51 -2.64
C PHE A 28 3.91 1.12 -1.58
N ARG A 29 4.43 2.00 -0.73
CA ARG A 29 3.60 2.72 0.26
C ARG A 29 2.56 3.58 -0.43
N MET A 30 2.96 4.38 -1.41
CA MET A 30 2.05 5.22 -2.20
C MET A 30 0.97 4.37 -2.88
N LEU A 31 1.35 3.26 -3.51
CA LEU A 31 0.39 2.36 -4.15
C LEU A 31 -0.61 1.77 -3.14
N ALA A 32 -0.14 1.36 -1.96
CA ALA A 32 -1.00 0.82 -0.91
C ALA A 32 -2.03 1.84 -0.42
N GLU A 33 -1.64 3.11 -0.30
CA GLU A 33 -2.56 4.20 0.07
C GLU A 33 -3.65 4.39 -0.99
N ILE A 34 -3.29 4.47 -2.27
CA ILE A 34 -4.26 4.59 -3.37
C ILE A 34 -5.25 3.42 -3.39
N ILE A 35 -4.76 2.19 -3.22
CA ILE A 35 -5.62 0.99 -3.20
C ILE A 35 -6.55 1.04 -1.99
N PHE A 36 -6.03 1.43 -0.82
CA PHE A 36 -6.80 1.49 0.40
C PHE A 36 -7.91 2.55 0.33
N GLU A 37 -7.61 3.76 -0.13
CA GLU A 37 -8.59 4.84 -0.33
C GLU A 37 -9.71 4.42 -1.29
N LYS A 38 -9.35 3.77 -2.40
CA LYS A 38 -10.33 3.25 -3.35
C LYS A 38 -11.21 2.18 -2.70
N TRP A 39 -10.62 1.24 -1.97
CA TRP A 39 -11.36 0.22 -1.25
C TRP A 39 -12.32 0.83 -0.21
N GLN A 40 -11.86 1.80 0.58
CA GLN A 40 -12.71 2.52 1.54
C GLN A 40 -13.90 3.19 0.85
N THR A 41 -13.64 3.90 -0.24
CA THR A 41 -14.68 4.56 -1.05
C THR A 41 -15.74 3.57 -1.52
N GLU A 42 -15.33 2.40 -2.03
CA GLU A 42 -16.27 1.35 -2.47
C GLU A 42 -17.05 0.74 -1.28
N ARG A 43 -16.42 0.56 -0.13
CA ARG A 43 -17.09 0.08 1.10
C ARG A 43 -18.14 1.06 1.61
N GLU A 44 -17.85 2.36 1.58
CA GLU A 44 -18.81 3.40 1.96
C GLU A 44 -20.00 3.45 1.00
N LYS A 45 -19.76 3.34 -0.31
CA LYS A 45 -20.84 3.22 -1.31
C LYS A 45 -21.76 2.03 -1.02
N ILE A 46 -21.20 0.88 -0.66
CA ILE A 46 -21.99 -0.31 -0.29
C ILE A 46 -22.81 -0.04 0.98
N LYS A 47 -22.20 0.52 2.02
CA LYS A 47 -22.88 0.87 3.26
C LYS A 47 -24.05 1.83 3.02
N ASN A 48 -23.86 2.86 2.21
CA ASN A 48 -24.90 3.86 1.93
C ASN A 48 -26.03 3.31 1.06
N LYS A 49 -25.76 2.38 0.14
CA LYS A 49 -26.80 1.70 -0.66
C LYS A 49 -27.68 0.77 0.17
N GLY A 50 -27.16 0.19 1.25
CA GLY A 50 -27.95 -0.64 2.17
C GLY A 50 -28.92 0.15 3.06
N VAL A 51 -28.74 1.47 3.20
CA VAL A 51 -29.57 2.34 4.07
C VAL A 51 -30.74 2.98 3.31
N GLN A 52 -30.69 3.07 1.97
CA GLN A 52 -31.75 3.69 1.15
C GLN A 52 -32.88 2.73 0.72
N SER A 53 -32.92 1.49 1.24
CA SER A 53 -33.97 0.50 0.93
C SER A 53 -34.90 0.19 2.11
N ILE A 54 -35.08 1.14 3.03
CA ILE A 54 -36.08 1.07 4.11
C ILE A 54 -36.96 2.31 4.06
#